data_AF-A0A7C6G7K1-F1
#
_entry.id   AF-A0A7C6G7K1-F1
#
_cell.length_a   1.000
_cell.length_b   1.000
_cell.length_c   1.000
_cell.angle_alpha   90.00
_cell.angle_beta   90.00
_cell.angle_gamma   90.00
#
_symmetry.space_group_name_H-M   'P 1'
#
loop_
_entity.id
_entity.type
_entity.pdbx_description
1 polymer ?
#
loop_
_entity_poly.entity_id
_entity_poly.type
_entity_poly.pdbx_seq_one_letter_code
_entity_poly.pdbx_strand_id
1 'polypeptide(L)'
;MRTTLCITICLLLIPPVRSQERRLSLLFAGDAMQHLPQIDGARQEDGSYHYDSCFYLLKEKIQRADLAGVNFETTLGGKPYSGYPLFSAPDAFAQSLRDVGFDLFFLANNHALDRRSGGLERTIQQLDSLGIRHTGTFTDPEKRSLYYPLMVICNGIRIAFLNYSYDTNGIPVREPNVVNLIDSLQILQDLELTRLYKPDIMIVQLHWGEEYRTTPSPQQQRIAGLLLKNGVQIIIGHHPHVVQPMVVEREDHQIRNVIYYSLGNFISNQQRELTDGGMLAEIVIHKKDEDSPAVITSCSYSLVWVERRNRGRQTRYRLIPWPDENLPPLMEADKEKMDTFVQQATDIIENRD
;
A
#
# COMPACT_ATOMS: atom_id res chain seq x y z
N MET A 1 14.84 -38.49 69.37
CA MET A 1 15.43 -37.47 68.49
C MET A 1 14.44 -37.18 67.36
N ARG A 2 13.76 -36.04 67.40
CA ARG A 2 12.86 -35.59 66.32
C ARG A 2 13.58 -34.45 65.60
N THR A 3 13.97 -34.69 64.36
CA THR A 3 14.62 -33.72 63.47
C THR A 3 13.54 -32.92 62.77
N THR A 4 13.40 -31.65 63.11
CA THR A 4 12.52 -30.70 62.41
C THR A 4 13.26 -30.20 61.17
N LEU A 5 12.74 -30.50 59.99
CA LEU A 5 13.27 -30.02 58.72
C LEU A 5 12.67 -28.63 58.42
N CYS A 6 13.46 -27.57 58.59
CA CYS A 6 13.09 -26.23 58.11
C CYS A 6 13.27 -26.18 56.59
N ILE A 7 12.16 -26.08 55.85
CA ILE A 7 12.18 -25.80 54.41
C ILE A 7 12.17 -24.28 54.25
N THR A 8 13.33 -23.71 53.90
CA THR A 8 13.44 -22.32 53.50
C THR A 8 12.95 -22.18 52.06
N ILE A 9 11.75 -21.61 51.88
CA ILE A 9 11.24 -21.25 50.56
C ILE A 9 11.98 -19.99 50.12
N CYS A 10 13.00 -20.14 49.27
CA CYS A 10 13.56 -19.04 48.50
C CYS A 10 12.53 -18.62 47.45
N LEU A 11 11.77 -17.55 47.72
CA LEU A 11 11.06 -16.82 46.68
C LEU A 11 12.10 -16.17 45.77
N LEU A 12 12.34 -16.78 44.61
CA LEU A 12 13.01 -16.13 43.49
C LEU A 12 12.09 -14.99 43.02
N LEU A 13 12.46 -13.76 43.36
CA LEU A 13 11.91 -12.56 42.75
C LEU A 13 12.31 -12.57 41.28
N ILE A 14 11.44 -13.08 40.42
CA ILE A 14 11.56 -12.89 38.98
C ILE A 14 11.37 -11.39 38.75
N PRO A 15 12.36 -10.65 38.24
CA PRO A 15 12.14 -9.25 37.90
C PRO A 15 10.99 -9.19 36.89
N PRO A 16 10.06 -8.22 37.00
CA PRO A 16 9.02 -8.07 36.00
C PRO A 16 9.72 -7.96 34.65
N VAL A 17 9.33 -8.82 33.70
CA VAL A 17 9.77 -8.72 32.31
C VAL A 17 9.47 -7.29 31.91
N ARG A 18 10.52 -6.48 31.74
CA ARG A 18 10.39 -5.10 31.32
C ARG A 18 9.76 -5.18 29.94
N SER A 19 8.47 -4.83 29.86
CA SER A 19 7.73 -4.82 28.61
C SER A 19 8.58 -4.10 27.58
N GLN A 20 9.00 -4.84 26.55
CA GLN A 20 9.84 -4.27 25.50
C GLN A 20 8.97 -3.29 24.72
N GLU A 21 9.40 -2.03 24.72
CA GLU A 21 8.81 -0.97 23.91
C GLU A 21 8.69 -1.42 22.46
N ARG A 22 7.50 -1.30 21.85
CA ARG A 22 7.21 -1.80 20.52
C ARG A 22 7.10 -0.63 19.55
N ARG A 23 7.93 -0.64 18.50
CA ARG A 23 7.92 0.36 17.43
C ARG A 23 7.77 -0.35 16.09
N LEU A 24 7.03 0.27 15.18
CA LEU A 24 6.74 -0.23 13.86
C LEU A 24 6.81 0.92 12.84
N SER A 25 7.66 0.81 11.82
CA SER A 25 7.64 1.68 10.65
C SER A 25 6.83 1.05 9.52
N LEU A 26 5.94 1.84 8.92
CA LEU A 26 5.10 1.47 7.80
C LEU A 26 5.46 2.33 6.59
N LEU A 27 5.45 1.73 5.41
CA LEU A 27 5.58 2.44 4.14
C LEU A 27 4.47 2.00 3.19
N PHE A 28 3.76 2.94 2.57
CA PHE A 28 2.77 2.65 1.53
C PHE A 28 3.10 3.39 0.24
N ALA A 29 3.08 2.66 -0.87
CA ALA A 29 3.22 3.19 -2.21
C ALA A 29 1.87 3.20 -2.94
N GLY A 30 1.73 4.13 -3.88
CA GLY A 30 0.55 4.27 -4.72
C GLY A 30 0.46 3.23 -5.84
N ASP A 31 -0.12 3.64 -6.97
CA ASP A 31 -0.57 2.74 -8.03
C ASP A 31 0.60 2.08 -8.78
N ALA A 32 0.71 0.76 -8.66
CA ALA A 32 1.68 -0.05 -9.40
C ALA A 32 1.03 -0.67 -10.64
N MET A 33 1.17 0.02 -11.78
CA MET A 33 0.56 -0.36 -13.05
C MET A 33 1.57 -0.91 -14.07
N GLN A 34 1.06 -1.63 -15.07
CA GLN A 34 1.84 -2.20 -16.17
C GLN A 34 1.25 -1.86 -17.54
N HIS A 35 1.59 -0.67 -18.06
CA HIS A 35 1.29 -0.32 -19.45
C HIS A 35 2.19 -1.08 -20.43
N LEU A 36 1.76 -1.19 -21.69
CA LEU A 36 2.48 -1.98 -22.70
C LEU A 36 3.95 -1.55 -22.87
N PRO A 37 4.31 -0.25 -22.89
CA PRO A 37 5.71 0.15 -22.96
C PRO A 37 6.55 -0.28 -21.74
N GLN A 38 5.95 -0.41 -20.55
CA GLN A 38 6.65 -0.92 -19.35
C GLN A 38 6.92 -2.42 -19.49
N ILE A 39 5.93 -3.18 -20.00
CA ILE A 39 6.06 -4.62 -20.26
C ILE A 39 7.15 -4.86 -21.32
N ASP A 40 7.12 -4.11 -22.43
CA ASP A 40 8.11 -4.20 -23.51
C ASP A 40 9.51 -3.77 -23.04
N GLY A 41 9.57 -2.76 -22.18
CA GLY A 41 10.79 -2.27 -21.54
C GLY A 41 11.42 -3.27 -20.58
N ALA A 42 10.63 -4.13 -19.93
CA ALA A 42 11.10 -5.17 -19.03
C ALA A 42 11.52 -6.47 -19.76
N ARG A 43 11.03 -6.67 -20.98
CA ARG A 43 11.30 -7.89 -21.76
C ARG A 43 12.77 -8.04 -22.14
N GLN A 44 13.32 -9.21 -21.89
CA GLN A 44 14.67 -9.63 -22.27
C GLN A 44 14.67 -10.39 -23.61
N GLU A 45 15.84 -10.59 -24.20
CA GLU A 45 16.01 -11.29 -25.49
C GLU A 45 15.53 -12.75 -25.45
N ASP A 46 15.67 -13.42 -24.30
CA ASP A 46 15.20 -14.79 -24.05
C ASP A 46 13.68 -14.89 -23.79
N GLY A 47 12.97 -13.75 -23.75
CA GLY A 47 11.54 -13.68 -23.48
C GLY A 47 11.15 -13.65 -22.00
N SER A 48 12.12 -13.64 -21.08
CA SER A 48 11.90 -13.33 -19.67
C SER A 48 11.62 -11.82 -19.46
N TYR A 49 11.23 -11.44 -18.24
CA TYR A 49 10.90 -10.06 -17.88
C TYR A 49 11.62 -9.67 -16.60
N HIS A 50 12.41 -8.60 -16.63
CA HIS A 50 13.16 -8.09 -15.48
C HIS A 50 12.81 -6.62 -15.21
N TYR A 51 12.57 -6.31 -13.94
CA TYR A 51 12.16 -4.99 -13.47
C TYR A 51 13.16 -4.36 -12.48
N ASP A 52 14.29 -5.01 -12.19
CA ASP A 52 15.26 -4.55 -11.17
C ASP A 52 15.75 -3.11 -11.43
N SER A 53 15.91 -2.74 -12.71
CA SER A 53 16.32 -1.38 -13.09
C SER A 53 15.29 -0.31 -12.71
N CYS A 54 14.03 -0.69 -12.51
CA CYS A 54 12.98 0.23 -12.11
C CYS A 54 13.14 0.66 -10.65
N PHE A 55 13.49 -0.27 -9.76
CA PHE A 55 13.28 -0.07 -8.32
C PHE A 55 14.56 0.02 -7.48
N TYR A 56 15.74 -0.19 -8.06
CA TYR A 56 16.98 -0.32 -7.27
C TYR A 56 17.28 0.87 -6.34
N LEU A 57 16.91 2.10 -6.72
CA LEU A 57 17.11 3.31 -5.89
C LEU A 57 16.17 3.35 -4.67
N LEU A 58 15.05 2.65 -4.71
CA LEU A 58 14.06 2.61 -3.62
C LEU A 58 14.23 1.40 -2.71
N LYS A 59 15.04 0.41 -3.12
CA LYS A 59 15.18 -0.87 -2.41
C LYS A 59 15.50 -0.67 -0.93
N GLU A 60 16.52 0.13 -0.63
CA GLU A 60 16.92 0.35 0.75
C GLU A 60 15.83 1.07 1.56
N LYS A 61 15.17 2.07 0.97
CA LYS A 61 14.06 2.79 1.64
C LYS A 61 12.90 1.86 1.96
N ILE A 62 12.48 1.02 1.01
CA ILE A 62 11.36 0.08 1.17
C ILE A 62 11.72 -0.98 2.22
N GLN A 63 12.92 -1.58 2.14
CA GLN A 63 13.37 -2.63 3.07
C GLN A 63 13.63 -2.13 4.51
N ARG A 64 13.80 -0.81 4.73
CA ARG A 64 13.91 -0.24 6.08
C ARG A 64 12.57 -0.12 6.80
N ALA A 65 11.44 -0.24 6.09
CA ALA A 65 10.13 -0.32 6.74
C ALA A 65 9.96 -1.72 7.36
N ASP A 66 9.36 -1.80 8.55
CA ASP A 66 9.01 -3.08 9.16
C ASP A 66 7.87 -3.77 8.39
N LEU A 67 7.01 -2.99 7.72
CA LEU A 67 6.03 -3.47 6.74
C LEU A 67 5.87 -2.44 5.61
N ALA A 68 5.95 -2.91 4.36
CA ALA A 68 5.66 -2.09 3.19
C ALA A 68 4.46 -2.61 2.38
N GLY A 69 3.59 -1.72 1.91
CA GLY A 69 2.43 -2.07 1.08
C GLY A 69 2.32 -1.26 -0.20
N VAL A 70 1.64 -1.81 -1.21
CA VAL A 70 1.45 -1.17 -2.51
C VAL A 70 0.05 -1.45 -3.08
N ASN A 71 -0.55 -0.47 -3.75
CA ASN A 71 -1.75 -0.71 -4.57
C ASN A 71 -1.33 -1.44 -5.86
N PHE A 72 -1.71 -2.72 -5.98
CA PHE A 72 -1.37 -3.54 -7.13
C PHE A 72 -2.48 -3.41 -8.18
N GLU A 73 -2.39 -2.35 -8.96
CA GLU A 73 -3.41 -1.94 -9.94
C GLU A 73 -3.16 -2.57 -11.32
N THR A 74 -3.11 -3.89 -11.31
CA THR A 74 -2.99 -4.70 -12.51
C THR A 74 -3.47 -6.12 -12.22
N THR A 75 -3.53 -6.96 -13.23
CA THR A 75 -3.81 -8.39 -13.05
C THR A 75 -2.64 -9.23 -13.52
N LEU A 76 -2.46 -10.40 -12.92
CA LEU A 76 -1.58 -11.46 -13.41
C LEU A 76 -2.44 -12.48 -14.17
N GLY A 77 -3.06 -12.06 -15.27
CA GLY A 77 -3.95 -12.92 -16.07
C GLY A 77 -3.23 -13.93 -16.97
N GLY A 78 -1.90 -13.87 -17.04
CA GLY A 78 -1.10 -14.69 -17.95
C GLY A 78 -1.05 -14.13 -19.38
N LYS A 79 -0.41 -14.89 -20.28
CA LYS A 79 -0.25 -14.51 -21.69
C LYS A 79 -1.59 -14.60 -22.45
N PRO A 80 -1.82 -13.77 -23.48
CA PRO A 80 -0.96 -12.65 -23.90
C PRO A 80 -1.00 -11.50 -22.89
N TYR A 81 0.18 -10.98 -22.57
CA TYR A 81 0.29 -9.79 -21.72
C TYR A 81 -0.21 -8.57 -22.47
N SER A 82 -0.78 -7.62 -21.74
CA SER A 82 -1.32 -6.40 -22.32
C SER A 82 -1.28 -5.25 -21.31
N GLY A 83 -1.11 -4.04 -21.85
CA GLY A 83 -1.32 -2.81 -21.10
C GLY A 83 -2.78 -2.37 -21.07
N TYR A 84 -2.99 -1.08 -20.81
CA TYR A 84 -4.28 -0.42 -20.85
C TYR A 84 -5.04 -0.67 -22.17
N PRO A 85 -6.39 -0.80 -22.17
CA PRO A 85 -7.32 -0.59 -21.05
C PRO A 85 -7.60 -1.81 -20.17
N LEU A 86 -7.12 -3.00 -20.58
CA LEU A 86 -7.32 -4.22 -19.82
C LEU A 86 -5.93 -4.79 -19.55
N PHE A 87 -5.43 -4.63 -18.35
CA PHE A 87 -4.11 -5.06 -17.98
C PHE A 87 -4.01 -6.59 -17.84
N SER A 88 -2.86 -7.14 -18.23
CA SER A 88 -2.39 -8.47 -17.84
C SER A 88 -0.87 -8.41 -17.81
N ALA A 89 -0.31 -8.24 -16.61
CA ALA A 89 1.11 -8.09 -16.37
C ALA A 89 1.84 -9.45 -16.36
N PRO A 90 3.14 -9.47 -16.71
CA PRO A 90 4.02 -10.60 -16.39
C PRO A 90 4.11 -10.85 -14.89
N ASP A 91 4.11 -12.12 -14.48
CA ASP A 91 4.25 -12.53 -13.07
C ASP A 91 5.54 -11.97 -12.41
N ALA A 92 6.58 -11.77 -13.22
CA ALA A 92 7.85 -11.15 -12.79
C ALA A 92 7.70 -9.72 -12.23
N PHE A 93 6.61 -9.02 -12.55
CA PHE A 93 6.34 -7.70 -11.97
C PHE A 93 6.03 -7.80 -10.48
N ALA A 94 5.14 -8.70 -10.08
CA ALA A 94 4.83 -8.94 -8.68
C ALA A 94 6.05 -9.50 -7.91
N GLN A 95 6.80 -10.41 -8.53
CA GLN A 95 8.07 -10.91 -7.98
C GLN A 95 9.04 -9.77 -7.69
N SER A 96 9.23 -8.83 -8.63
CA SER A 96 10.17 -7.73 -8.45
C SER A 96 9.71 -6.73 -7.37
N LEU A 97 8.41 -6.46 -7.26
CA LEU A 97 7.84 -5.66 -6.17
C LEU A 97 8.06 -6.32 -4.79
N ARG A 98 7.91 -7.64 -4.70
CA ARG A 98 8.26 -8.40 -3.50
C ARG A 98 9.75 -8.30 -3.18
N ASP A 99 10.62 -8.49 -4.17
CA ASP A 99 12.08 -8.53 -3.98
C ASP A 99 12.69 -7.16 -3.64
N VAL A 100 12.03 -6.06 -4.02
CA VAL A 100 12.39 -4.72 -3.55
C VAL A 100 11.95 -4.48 -2.10
N GLY A 101 11.02 -5.28 -1.56
CA GLY A 101 10.67 -5.30 -0.13
C GLY A 101 9.20 -5.03 0.18
N PHE A 102 8.28 -5.04 -0.80
CA PHE A 102 6.85 -4.93 -0.49
C PHE A 102 6.31 -6.23 0.09
N ASP A 103 5.64 -6.12 1.23
CA ASP A 103 5.04 -7.21 1.99
C ASP A 103 3.56 -7.45 1.67
N LEU A 104 2.84 -6.37 1.37
CA LEU A 104 1.38 -6.31 1.31
C LEU A 104 0.90 -5.75 -0.03
N PHE A 105 0.03 -6.48 -0.73
CA PHE A 105 -0.56 -6.06 -1.99
C PHE A 105 -2.06 -5.82 -1.82
N PHE A 106 -2.53 -4.64 -2.22
CA PHE A 106 -3.95 -4.27 -2.18
C PHE A 106 -4.55 -4.43 -3.57
N LEU A 107 -5.58 -5.27 -3.68
CA LEU A 107 -6.13 -5.76 -4.96
C LEU A 107 -7.51 -5.20 -5.29
N ALA A 108 -8.23 -4.63 -4.32
CA ALA A 108 -9.49 -3.94 -4.61
C ALA A 108 -9.18 -2.59 -5.27
N ASN A 109 -9.15 -2.61 -6.60
CA ASN A 109 -9.08 -1.46 -7.48
C ASN A 109 -9.97 -1.70 -8.72
N ASN A 110 -10.17 -0.66 -9.51
CA ASN A 110 -11.02 -0.70 -10.71
C ASN A 110 -10.51 -1.72 -11.76
N HIS A 111 -9.22 -2.05 -11.75
CA HIS A 111 -8.57 -3.00 -12.66
C HIS A 111 -8.58 -4.46 -12.20
N ALA A 112 -9.16 -4.77 -11.03
CA ALA A 112 -9.24 -6.13 -10.47
C ALA A 112 -9.87 -7.17 -11.41
N LEU A 113 -10.70 -6.74 -12.37
CA LEU A 113 -11.46 -7.59 -13.29
C LEU A 113 -11.08 -7.43 -14.77
N ASP A 114 -9.91 -6.86 -15.07
CA ASP A 114 -9.43 -6.67 -16.46
C ASP A 114 -9.31 -7.98 -17.25
N ARG A 115 -9.18 -9.09 -16.51
CA ARG A 115 -9.10 -10.46 -17.03
C ARG A 115 -10.27 -11.33 -16.52
N ARG A 116 -11.35 -10.68 -16.06
CA ARG A 116 -12.57 -11.29 -15.52
C ARG A 116 -12.25 -12.26 -14.36
N SER A 117 -13.18 -13.16 -14.05
CA SER A 117 -13.05 -14.17 -12.99
C SER A 117 -11.73 -14.95 -13.05
N GLY A 118 -11.39 -15.51 -14.21
CA GLY A 118 -10.16 -16.29 -14.36
C GLY A 118 -8.89 -15.49 -14.12
N GLY A 119 -8.90 -14.19 -14.45
CA GLY A 119 -7.79 -13.29 -14.15
C GLY A 119 -7.65 -12.92 -12.69
N LEU A 120 -8.78 -12.65 -12.02
CA LEU A 120 -8.81 -12.41 -10.57
C LEU A 120 -8.28 -13.63 -9.82
N GLU A 121 -8.81 -14.81 -10.12
CA GLU A 121 -8.42 -16.08 -9.51
C GLU A 121 -6.94 -16.39 -9.75
N ARG A 122 -6.46 -16.23 -11.00
CA ARG A 122 -5.05 -16.42 -11.31
C ARG A 122 -4.17 -15.41 -10.58
N THR A 123 -4.60 -14.16 -10.45
CA THR A 123 -3.83 -13.15 -9.72
C THR A 123 -3.66 -13.55 -8.26
N ILE A 124 -4.75 -13.94 -7.58
CA ILE A 124 -4.71 -14.46 -6.21
C ILE A 124 -3.76 -15.67 -6.12
N GLN A 125 -3.92 -16.66 -7.01
CA GLN A 125 -3.09 -17.87 -7.02
C GLN A 125 -1.60 -17.55 -7.19
N GLN A 126 -1.24 -16.61 -8.06
CA GLN A 126 0.16 -16.23 -8.24
C GLN A 126 0.73 -15.55 -7.00
N LEU A 127 0.00 -14.60 -6.41
CA LEU A 127 0.46 -13.91 -5.20
C LEU A 127 0.61 -14.89 -4.02
N ASP A 128 -0.33 -15.84 -3.87
CA ASP A 128 -0.23 -16.93 -2.90
C ASP A 128 1.03 -17.79 -3.12
N SER A 129 1.32 -18.15 -4.38
CA SER A 129 2.51 -18.93 -4.73
C SER A 129 3.83 -18.20 -4.45
N LEU A 130 3.81 -16.87 -4.46
CA LEU A 130 4.94 -16.00 -4.13
C LEU A 130 5.04 -15.71 -2.62
N GLY A 131 4.07 -16.17 -1.83
CA GLY A 131 3.96 -15.87 -0.40
C GLY A 131 3.72 -14.38 -0.11
N ILE A 132 3.12 -13.66 -1.06
CA ILE A 132 2.78 -12.25 -0.91
C ILE A 132 1.44 -12.16 -0.17
N ARG A 133 1.39 -11.40 0.93
CA ARG A 133 0.14 -11.18 1.65
C ARG A 133 -0.70 -10.17 0.85
N HIS A 134 -1.97 -10.49 0.61
CA HIS A 134 -2.84 -9.62 -0.17
C HIS A 134 -4.27 -9.62 0.38
N THR A 135 -5.04 -8.62 -0.03
CA THR A 135 -6.45 -8.47 0.37
C THR A 135 -7.22 -7.58 -0.62
N GLY A 136 -8.55 -7.58 -0.52
CA GLY A 136 -9.45 -6.78 -1.35
C GLY A 136 -10.21 -7.58 -2.41
N THR A 137 -9.66 -8.70 -2.86
CA THR A 137 -10.33 -9.64 -3.77
C THR A 137 -10.24 -11.06 -3.23
N PHE A 138 -11.26 -11.87 -3.50
CA PHE A 138 -11.37 -13.25 -3.02
C PHE A 138 -12.00 -14.14 -4.08
N THR A 139 -11.61 -15.42 -4.11
CA THR A 139 -12.18 -16.39 -5.06
C THR A 139 -13.65 -16.65 -4.80
N ASP A 140 -14.08 -16.53 -3.54
CA ASP A 140 -15.43 -16.79 -3.06
C ASP A 140 -15.70 -16.12 -1.69
N PRO A 141 -16.97 -16.07 -1.23
CA PRO A 141 -17.31 -15.47 0.05
C PRO A 141 -16.74 -16.21 1.27
N GLU A 142 -16.53 -17.53 1.19
CA GLU A 142 -15.95 -18.30 2.29
C GLU A 142 -14.50 -17.90 2.53
N LYS A 143 -13.72 -17.75 1.45
CA LYS A 143 -12.36 -17.21 1.51
C LYS A 143 -12.33 -15.79 2.04
N ARG A 144 -13.26 -14.93 1.64
CA ARG A 144 -13.40 -13.59 2.22
C ARG A 144 -13.61 -13.67 3.73
N SER A 145 -14.55 -14.49 4.21
CA SER A 145 -14.84 -14.62 5.64
C SER A 145 -13.67 -15.17 6.46
N LEU A 146 -12.82 -16.02 5.87
CA LEU A 146 -11.64 -16.59 6.55
C LEU A 146 -10.44 -15.63 6.59
N TYR A 147 -10.25 -14.82 5.55
CA TYR A 147 -9.03 -14.03 5.36
C TYR A 147 -9.24 -12.50 5.44
N TYR A 148 -10.47 -12.03 5.67
CA TYR A 148 -10.79 -10.59 5.81
C TYR A 148 -11.32 -10.23 7.21
N PRO A 149 -10.81 -9.17 7.86
CA PRO A 149 -9.73 -8.28 7.44
C PRO A 149 -8.38 -9.00 7.38
N LEU A 150 -7.42 -8.46 6.62
CA LEU A 150 -6.07 -9.00 6.62
C LEU A 150 -5.37 -8.59 7.92
N MET A 151 -5.21 -9.55 8.84
CA MET A 151 -4.55 -9.34 10.12
C MET A 151 -3.05 -9.61 10.02
N VAL A 152 -2.24 -8.67 10.51
CA VAL A 152 -0.79 -8.79 10.57
C VAL A 152 -0.31 -8.46 11.97
N ILE A 153 0.62 -9.27 12.50
CA ILE A 153 1.33 -8.97 13.74
C ILE A 153 2.78 -8.71 13.38
N CYS A 154 3.27 -7.49 13.63
CA CYS A 154 4.67 -7.12 13.40
C CYS A 154 5.18 -6.35 14.61
N ASN A 155 6.37 -6.68 15.10
CA ASN A 155 6.95 -6.14 16.33
C ASN A 155 5.98 -6.16 17.53
N GLY A 156 5.11 -7.17 17.60
CA GLY A 156 4.10 -7.32 18.65
C GLY A 156 2.93 -6.32 18.58
N ILE A 157 2.78 -5.59 17.49
CA ILE A 157 1.64 -4.71 17.20
C ILE A 157 0.71 -5.42 16.21
N ARG A 158 -0.57 -5.52 16.54
CA ARG A 158 -1.62 -6.12 15.70
C ARG A 158 -2.24 -5.06 14.80
N ILE A 159 -2.21 -5.31 13.50
CA ILE A 159 -2.66 -4.39 12.46
C ILE A 159 -3.76 -5.08 11.66
N ALA A 160 -4.88 -4.39 11.48
CA ALA A 160 -5.91 -4.82 10.55
C ALA A 160 -5.84 -3.98 9.28
N PHE A 161 -5.77 -4.65 8.13
CA PHE A 161 -5.86 -4.03 6.82
C PHE A 161 -7.21 -4.33 6.17
N LEU A 162 -7.89 -3.27 5.76
CA LEU A 162 -9.11 -3.32 4.96
C LEU A 162 -8.86 -2.64 3.62
N ASN A 163 -9.43 -3.16 2.53
CA ASN A 163 -9.21 -2.62 1.20
C ASN A 163 -10.50 -2.66 0.38
N TYR A 164 -10.85 -1.52 -0.23
CA TYR A 164 -12.07 -1.35 -1.02
C TYR A 164 -11.81 -0.54 -2.30
N SER A 165 -12.62 -0.79 -3.32
CA SER A 165 -12.64 -0.01 -4.57
C SER A 165 -13.99 0.65 -4.82
N TYR A 166 -14.00 1.81 -5.47
CA TYR A 166 -15.23 2.49 -5.86
C TYR A 166 -16.00 1.72 -6.95
N ASP A 167 -15.31 1.07 -7.89
CA ASP A 167 -15.91 0.25 -8.94
C ASP A 167 -14.94 -0.81 -9.52
N THR A 168 -15.28 -1.39 -10.67
CA THR A 168 -14.47 -2.35 -11.44
C THR A 168 -14.45 -2.00 -12.94
N ASN A 169 -14.38 -0.70 -13.28
CA ASN A 169 -14.45 -0.19 -14.66
C ASN A 169 -15.70 -0.67 -15.42
N GLY A 170 -16.83 -0.82 -14.72
CA GLY A 170 -18.09 -1.32 -15.25
C GLY A 170 -18.13 -2.83 -15.57
N ILE A 171 -17.08 -3.59 -15.21
CA ILE A 171 -17.03 -5.04 -15.40
C ILE A 171 -17.71 -5.72 -14.20
N PRO A 172 -18.85 -6.41 -14.35
CA PRO A 172 -19.54 -6.98 -13.20
C PRO A 172 -18.73 -8.09 -12.54
N VAL A 173 -18.65 -8.03 -11.21
CA VAL A 173 -18.17 -9.15 -10.38
C VAL A 173 -19.14 -10.32 -10.56
N ARG A 174 -18.64 -11.48 -10.98
CA ARG A 174 -19.45 -12.69 -11.16
C ARG A 174 -19.24 -13.64 -9.98
N GLU A 175 -20.34 -14.19 -9.48
CA GLU A 175 -20.29 -15.25 -8.48
C GLU A 175 -19.44 -16.44 -8.98
N PRO A 176 -18.62 -17.07 -8.11
CA PRO A 176 -18.53 -16.79 -6.67
C PRO A 176 -17.57 -15.65 -6.29
N ASN A 177 -16.80 -15.08 -7.23
CA ASN A 177 -15.73 -14.15 -6.89
C ASN A 177 -16.23 -12.91 -6.13
N VAL A 178 -15.36 -12.34 -5.30
CA VAL A 178 -15.64 -11.12 -4.54
C VAL A 178 -14.56 -10.08 -4.81
N VAL A 179 -15.01 -8.86 -5.09
CA VAL A 179 -14.20 -7.64 -5.00
C VAL A 179 -14.84 -6.78 -3.92
N ASN A 180 -14.06 -6.33 -2.94
CA ASN A 180 -14.55 -5.45 -1.91
C ASN A 180 -14.86 -4.07 -2.51
N LEU A 181 -16.13 -3.77 -2.74
CA LEU A 181 -16.57 -2.45 -3.19
C LEU A 181 -16.83 -1.52 -2.01
N ILE A 182 -16.68 -0.22 -2.24
CA ILE A 182 -17.05 0.81 -1.27
C ILE A 182 -18.57 0.81 -1.13
N ASP A 183 -19.04 0.17 -0.06
CA ASP A 183 -20.42 0.23 0.42
C ASP A 183 -20.38 0.55 1.91
N SER A 184 -21.04 1.64 2.31
CA SER A 184 -20.96 2.13 3.69
C SER A 184 -21.50 1.13 4.72
N LEU A 185 -22.52 0.33 4.37
CA LEU A 185 -23.07 -0.67 5.29
C LEU A 185 -22.11 -1.84 5.47
N GLN A 186 -21.55 -2.35 4.37
CA GLN A 186 -20.56 -3.41 4.41
C GLN A 186 -19.30 -2.96 5.15
N ILE A 187 -18.82 -1.74 4.91
CA ILE A 187 -17.67 -1.18 5.63
C ILE A 187 -17.92 -1.15 7.13
N LEU A 188 -19.10 -0.71 7.59
CA LEU A 188 -19.42 -0.67 9.02
C LEU A 188 -19.45 -2.07 9.63
N GLN A 189 -20.02 -3.06 8.94
CA GLN A 189 -20.01 -4.46 9.36
C GLN A 189 -18.59 -5.02 9.44
N ASP A 190 -17.77 -4.77 8.41
CA ASP A 190 -16.39 -5.22 8.37
C ASP A 190 -15.57 -4.58 9.49
N LEU A 191 -15.81 -3.31 9.84
CA LEU A 191 -15.16 -2.64 10.98
C LEU A 191 -15.61 -3.24 12.32
N GLU A 192 -16.89 -3.58 12.48
CA GLU A 192 -17.38 -4.29 13.68
C GLU A 192 -16.74 -5.66 13.85
N LEU A 193 -16.68 -6.46 12.77
CA LEU A 193 -15.98 -7.74 12.76
C LEU A 193 -14.49 -7.57 13.06
N THR A 194 -13.85 -6.56 12.46
CA THR A 194 -12.45 -6.24 12.67
C THR A 194 -12.13 -6.01 14.16
N ARG A 195 -13.01 -5.32 14.89
CA ARG A 195 -12.83 -5.07 16.33
C ARG A 195 -12.81 -6.34 17.17
N LEU A 196 -13.45 -7.43 16.72
CA LEU A 196 -13.42 -8.73 17.43
C LEU A 196 -12.01 -9.33 17.46
N TYR A 197 -11.17 -9.02 16.47
CA TYR A 197 -9.76 -9.42 16.42
C TYR A 197 -8.85 -8.54 17.30
N LYS A 198 -9.42 -7.50 17.93
CA LYS A 198 -8.73 -6.56 18.82
C LYS A 198 -7.44 -5.98 18.19
N PRO A 199 -7.48 -5.43 16.96
CA PRO A 199 -6.30 -4.77 16.40
C PRO A 199 -5.86 -3.59 17.27
N ASP A 200 -4.56 -3.35 17.32
CA ASP A 200 -4.00 -2.16 17.96
C ASP A 200 -4.11 -0.93 17.04
N ILE A 201 -4.11 -1.14 15.71
CA ILE A 201 -4.31 -0.12 14.69
C ILE A 201 -5.13 -0.68 13.51
N MET A 202 -6.03 0.12 12.94
CA MET A 202 -6.76 -0.20 11.71
C MET A 202 -6.32 0.72 10.58
N ILE A 203 -6.00 0.12 9.43
CA ILE A 203 -5.54 0.81 8.22
C ILE A 203 -6.49 0.46 7.08
N VAL A 204 -7.09 1.48 6.45
CA VAL A 204 -8.01 1.29 5.33
C VAL A 204 -7.39 1.84 4.05
N GLN A 205 -7.33 0.99 3.03
CA GLN A 205 -6.82 1.27 1.69
C GLN A 205 -7.99 1.47 0.74
N LEU A 206 -8.10 2.65 0.12
CA LEU A 206 -9.25 3.01 -0.70
C LEU A 206 -8.82 3.38 -2.11
N HIS A 207 -9.37 2.67 -3.08
CA HIS A 207 -9.24 3.03 -4.48
C HIS A 207 -10.50 3.82 -4.88
N TRP A 208 -10.42 5.16 -4.94
CA TRP A 208 -11.57 6.07 -4.89
C TRP A 208 -11.31 7.46 -5.49
N GLY A 209 -12.35 8.27 -5.65
CA GLY A 209 -12.21 9.65 -6.14
C GLY A 209 -12.35 9.73 -7.66
N GLU A 210 -11.87 10.83 -8.22
CA GLU A 210 -11.94 11.11 -9.66
C GLU A 210 -10.51 11.14 -10.23
N GLU A 211 -10.30 10.45 -11.36
CA GLU A 211 -9.00 10.47 -12.04
C GLU A 211 -8.51 11.90 -12.31
N TYR A 212 -7.23 12.13 -12.03
CA TYR A 212 -6.48 13.36 -12.29
C TYR A 212 -6.96 14.61 -11.54
N ARG A 213 -7.82 14.45 -10.52
CA ARG A 213 -8.18 15.54 -9.61
C ARG A 213 -7.20 15.61 -8.45
N THR A 214 -6.59 16.76 -8.26
CA THR A 214 -5.66 17.02 -7.16
C THR A 214 -6.37 17.35 -5.84
N THR A 215 -7.68 17.60 -5.87
CA THR A 215 -8.49 17.86 -4.68
C THR A 215 -9.42 16.68 -4.37
N PRO A 216 -9.60 16.31 -3.08
CA PRO A 216 -10.49 15.21 -2.72
C PRO A 216 -11.95 15.55 -3.02
N SER A 217 -12.66 14.59 -3.60
CA SER A 217 -14.08 14.74 -3.91
C SER A 217 -14.95 14.72 -2.63
N PRO A 218 -16.18 15.26 -2.67
CA PRO A 218 -17.11 15.18 -1.55
C PRO A 218 -17.41 13.74 -1.11
N GLN A 219 -17.34 12.76 -2.03
CA GLN A 219 -17.53 11.35 -1.69
C GLN A 219 -16.33 10.79 -0.91
N GLN A 220 -15.11 11.13 -1.31
CA GLN A 220 -13.90 10.74 -0.57
C GLN A 220 -13.97 11.29 0.86
N GLN A 221 -14.30 12.57 1.03
CA GLN A 221 -14.43 13.21 2.34
C GLN A 221 -15.51 12.54 3.22
N ARG A 222 -16.67 12.19 2.64
CA ARG A 222 -17.74 11.49 3.38
C ARG A 222 -17.31 10.11 3.87
N ILE A 223 -16.69 9.31 3.00
CA ILE A 223 -16.22 7.96 3.38
C ILE A 223 -15.06 8.07 4.39
N ALA A 224 -14.14 9.03 4.21
CA ALA A 224 -13.09 9.32 5.20
C ALA A 224 -13.70 9.60 6.58
N GLY A 225 -14.64 10.55 6.66
CA GLY A 225 -15.31 10.89 7.92
C GLY A 225 -16.06 9.71 8.55
N LEU A 226 -16.69 8.84 7.76
CA LEU A 226 -17.31 7.60 8.24
C LEU A 226 -16.28 6.68 8.92
N LEU A 227 -15.13 6.47 8.28
CA LEU A 227 -14.06 5.60 8.78
C LEU A 227 -13.43 6.17 10.07
N LEU A 228 -13.09 7.46 10.09
CA LEU A 228 -12.53 8.13 11.26
C LEU A 228 -13.50 8.06 12.46
N LYS A 229 -14.79 8.34 12.23
CA LYS A 229 -15.84 8.24 13.27
C LYS A 229 -15.96 6.82 13.84
N ASN A 230 -15.57 5.81 13.06
CA ASN A 230 -15.61 4.41 13.46
C ASN A 230 -14.24 3.87 13.92
N GLY A 231 -13.30 4.75 14.25
CA GLY A 231 -12.04 4.39 14.91
C GLY A 231 -10.96 3.86 13.98
N VAL A 232 -11.02 4.14 12.68
CA VAL A 232 -9.88 3.95 11.77
C VAL A 232 -8.90 5.09 12.00
N GLN A 233 -7.61 4.77 12.22
CA GLN A 233 -6.58 5.79 12.46
C GLN A 233 -5.84 6.19 11.18
N ILE A 234 -5.71 5.29 10.20
CA ILE A 234 -4.91 5.53 8.99
C ILE A 234 -5.76 5.20 7.76
N ILE A 235 -5.92 6.18 6.88
CA ILE A 235 -6.58 6.02 5.60
C ILE A 235 -5.58 6.32 4.49
N ILE A 236 -5.40 5.38 3.57
CA ILE A 236 -4.50 5.50 2.42
C ILE A 236 -5.34 5.39 1.16
N GLY A 237 -5.31 6.42 0.33
CA GLY A 237 -6.07 6.52 -0.91
C GLY A 237 -5.22 6.32 -2.16
N HIS A 238 -5.88 5.87 -3.22
CA HIS A 238 -5.38 5.52 -4.56
C HIS A 238 -6.44 5.88 -5.60
N HIS A 239 -6.15 5.71 -6.90
CA HIS A 239 -7.02 5.92 -8.08
C HIS A 239 -6.88 7.26 -8.81
N PRO A 240 -6.80 8.45 -8.17
CA PRO A 240 -6.67 9.69 -8.92
C PRO A 240 -5.43 9.76 -9.82
N HIS A 241 -4.46 8.85 -9.63
CA HIS A 241 -3.18 8.78 -10.34
C HIS A 241 -2.28 10.02 -10.20
N VAL A 242 -2.73 10.99 -9.41
CA VAL A 242 -2.02 12.17 -8.96
C VAL A 242 -2.06 12.19 -7.44
N VAL A 243 -1.09 12.86 -6.82
CA VAL A 243 -1.12 13.08 -5.36
C VAL A 243 -2.32 13.95 -4.98
N GLN A 244 -2.88 13.69 -3.81
CA GLN A 244 -3.89 14.54 -3.15
C GLN A 244 -3.43 14.87 -1.72
N PRO A 245 -4.04 15.85 -1.04
CA PRO A 245 -3.64 16.30 0.29
C PRO A 245 -3.44 15.18 1.32
N MET A 246 -2.43 15.39 2.17
CA MET A 246 -2.25 14.65 3.42
C MET A 246 -2.87 15.46 4.56
N VAL A 247 -3.84 14.87 5.26
CA VAL A 247 -4.54 15.53 6.37
C VAL A 247 -4.25 14.79 7.68
N VAL A 248 -3.77 15.53 8.67
CA VAL A 248 -3.42 14.99 9.99
C VAL A 248 -4.34 15.59 11.04
N GLU A 249 -5.11 14.74 11.72
CA GLU A 249 -5.92 15.15 12.87
C GLU A 249 -5.12 14.92 14.16
N ARG A 250 -4.99 15.98 14.97
CA ARG A 250 -4.26 15.95 16.24
C ARG A 250 -5.17 16.23 17.42
N GLU A 251 -4.91 15.54 18.52
CA GLU A 251 -5.55 15.74 19.81
C GLU A 251 -4.44 15.82 20.87
N ASP A 252 -4.39 16.88 21.66
CA ASP A 252 -3.33 17.14 22.66
C ASP A 252 -1.90 16.96 22.12
N HIS A 253 -1.63 17.52 20.92
CA HIS A 253 -0.37 17.39 20.17
C HIS A 253 -0.03 15.99 19.63
N GLN A 254 -0.77 14.94 20.04
CA GLN A 254 -0.66 13.58 19.51
C GLN A 254 -1.36 13.47 18.16
N ILE A 255 -0.78 12.70 17.22
CA ILE A 255 -1.48 12.34 15.98
C ILE A 255 -2.56 11.32 16.33
N ARG A 256 -3.82 11.72 16.17
CA ARG A 256 -4.98 10.86 16.38
C ARG A 256 -5.22 10.01 15.14
N ASN A 257 -5.32 10.69 13.99
CA ASN A 257 -5.62 10.08 12.70
C ASN A 257 -4.81 10.74 11.58
N VAL A 258 -4.56 10.01 10.49
CA VAL A 258 -3.98 10.55 9.26
C VAL A 258 -4.67 10.00 8.02
N ILE A 259 -4.93 10.89 7.05
CA ILE A 259 -5.48 10.57 5.74
C ILE A 259 -4.46 10.98 4.68
N TYR A 260 -4.10 10.06 3.81
CA TYR A 260 -3.45 10.35 2.53
C TYR A 260 -4.50 10.15 1.44
N TYR A 261 -5.09 11.22 0.89
CA TYR A 261 -6.27 11.08 0.03
C TYR A 261 -6.01 10.37 -1.30
N SER A 262 -4.80 10.50 -1.83
CA SER A 262 -4.29 9.76 -2.98
C SER A 262 -2.77 9.78 -2.93
N LEU A 263 -2.14 8.61 -3.02
CA LEU A 263 -0.69 8.50 -3.14
C LEU A 263 -0.17 8.80 -4.55
N GLY A 264 -1.04 8.84 -5.56
CA GLY A 264 -0.64 8.96 -6.97
C GLY A 264 0.00 7.66 -7.50
N ASN A 265 0.74 7.77 -8.61
CA ASN A 265 1.34 6.61 -9.25
C ASN A 265 2.66 6.20 -8.56
N PHE A 266 2.78 4.95 -8.15
CA PHE A 266 4.10 4.41 -7.81
C PHE A 266 4.92 4.13 -9.08
N ILE A 267 4.33 3.44 -10.05
CA ILE A 267 4.93 3.22 -11.37
C ILE A 267 3.86 3.15 -12.45
N SER A 268 3.97 4.02 -13.47
CA SER A 268 3.05 4.04 -14.60
C SER A 268 3.71 4.62 -15.88
N ASN A 269 3.07 4.39 -17.03
CA ASN A 269 3.37 5.09 -18.27
C ASN A 269 2.33 6.16 -18.62
N GLN A 270 1.57 6.64 -17.64
CA GLN A 270 0.71 7.81 -17.89
C GLN A 270 1.59 9.03 -18.18
N GLN A 271 1.15 9.86 -19.13
CA GLN A 271 1.90 11.02 -19.60
C GLN A 271 1.16 12.33 -19.36
N ARG A 272 0.07 12.27 -18.58
CA ARG A 272 -0.65 13.47 -18.17
C ARG A 272 0.16 14.20 -17.10
N GLU A 273 0.00 15.52 -17.03
CA GLU A 273 0.57 16.33 -15.95
C GLU A 273 0.29 15.70 -14.57
N LEU A 274 1.30 15.69 -13.69
CA LEU A 274 1.28 15.13 -12.33
C LEU A 274 1.10 13.61 -12.21
N THR A 275 1.00 12.87 -13.32
CA THR A 275 0.86 11.40 -13.30
C THR A 275 2.19 10.66 -13.40
N ASP A 276 3.30 11.40 -13.48
CA ASP A 276 4.66 10.91 -13.61
C ASP A 276 5.34 10.60 -12.28
N GLY A 277 4.58 10.47 -11.20
CA GLY A 277 5.08 10.07 -9.90
C GLY A 277 3.98 9.96 -8.86
N GLY A 278 4.41 9.84 -7.62
CA GLY A 278 3.53 9.74 -6.46
C GLY A 278 4.29 10.01 -5.17
N MET A 279 3.60 9.81 -4.04
CA MET A 279 4.20 9.85 -2.72
C MET A 279 4.29 8.45 -2.12
N LEU A 280 5.28 8.27 -1.25
CA LEU A 280 5.40 7.14 -0.34
C LEU A 280 4.96 7.63 1.04
N ALA A 281 3.83 7.11 1.55
CA ALA A 281 3.39 7.42 2.90
C ALA A 281 4.27 6.68 3.91
N GLU A 282 4.85 7.43 4.85
CA GLU A 282 5.77 6.91 5.86
C GLU A 282 5.19 7.16 7.25
N ILE A 283 4.89 6.10 8.01
CA ILE A 283 4.18 6.20 9.29
C ILE A 283 4.95 5.41 10.35
N VAL A 284 5.06 5.96 11.56
CA VAL A 284 5.65 5.27 12.71
C VAL A 284 4.58 5.10 13.78
N ILE A 285 4.39 3.85 14.20
CA ILE A 285 3.52 3.46 15.28
C ILE A 285 4.37 3.05 16.47
N HIS A 286 3.92 3.46 17.66
CA HIS A 286 4.54 3.10 18.92
C HIS A 286 3.49 2.52 19.86
N LYS A 287 3.87 1.46 20.58
CA LYS A 287 3.06 0.84 21.63
C LYS A 287 3.98 0.56 22.81
N LYS A 288 3.73 1.26 23.92
CA LYS A 288 4.60 1.24 25.12
C LYS A 288 4.70 -0.16 25.74
N ASP A 289 3.57 -0.83 25.87
CA ASP A 289 3.43 -2.18 26.41
C ASP A 289 2.15 -2.83 25.86
N GLU A 290 1.91 -4.10 26.20
CA GLU A 290 0.79 -4.88 25.64
C GLU A 290 -0.59 -4.28 25.92
N ASP A 291 -0.74 -3.64 27.08
CA ASP A 291 -2.01 -3.07 27.57
C ASP A 291 -2.19 -1.59 27.16
N SER A 292 -1.12 -0.93 26.74
CA SER A 292 -1.17 0.46 26.27
C SER A 292 -1.77 0.56 24.85
N PRO A 293 -2.52 1.63 24.53
CA PRO A 293 -2.94 1.88 23.15
C PRO A 293 -1.72 2.09 22.24
N ALA A 294 -1.81 1.60 21.00
CA ALA A 294 -0.87 2.01 19.97
C ALA A 294 -1.17 3.45 19.54
N VAL A 295 -0.12 4.22 19.29
CA VAL A 295 -0.22 5.63 18.90
C VAL A 295 0.63 5.90 17.67
N ILE A 296 0.15 6.79 16.79
CA ILE A 296 0.94 7.30 15.67
C ILE A 296 1.88 8.35 16.21
N THR A 297 3.19 8.10 16.14
CA THR A 297 4.22 9.05 16.62
C THR A 297 4.77 9.92 15.49
N SER A 298 4.70 9.43 14.26
CA SER A 298 5.07 10.18 13.07
C SER A 298 4.24 9.75 11.88
N CYS A 299 3.89 10.71 11.04
CA CYS A 299 3.35 10.51 9.70
C CYS A 299 4.00 11.56 8.79
N SER A 300 4.59 11.13 7.70
CA SER A 300 5.26 11.96 6.71
C SER A 300 5.13 11.33 5.33
N TYR A 301 5.82 11.90 4.35
CA TYR A 301 5.92 11.32 3.02
C TYR A 301 7.30 11.58 2.42
N SER A 302 7.69 10.73 1.48
CA SER A 302 8.68 11.06 0.46
C SER A 302 8.02 11.01 -0.91
N LEU A 303 8.65 11.56 -1.94
CA LEU A 303 8.16 11.52 -3.30
C LEU A 303 8.95 10.52 -4.13
N VAL A 304 8.32 10.04 -5.20
CA VAL A 304 8.95 9.23 -6.22
C VAL A 304 8.53 9.75 -7.59
N TRP A 305 9.50 9.93 -8.48
CA TRP A 305 9.28 10.34 -9.85
C TRP A 305 9.68 9.23 -10.83
N VAL A 306 8.91 9.04 -11.89
CA VAL A 306 9.10 7.99 -12.89
C VAL A 306 9.89 8.54 -14.08
N GLU A 307 11.19 8.32 -14.06
CA GLU A 307 12.06 8.62 -15.18
C GLU A 307 11.81 7.63 -16.33
N ARG A 308 11.69 8.16 -17.55
CA ARG A 308 11.45 7.39 -18.77
C ARG A 308 12.55 7.66 -19.78
N ARG A 309 13.34 6.63 -20.10
CA ARG A 309 14.46 6.72 -21.04
C ARG A 309 14.20 5.88 -22.27
N ASN A 310 14.07 6.52 -23.42
CA ASN A 310 13.95 5.83 -24.70
C ASN A 310 15.31 5.26 -25.12
N ARG A 311 15.35 3.95 -25.39
CA ARG A 311 16.50 3.24 -25.98
C ARG A 311 16.04 2.48 -27.21
N GLY A 312 16.21 3.09 -28.38
CA GLY A 312 15.71 2.54 -29.64
C GLY A 312 14.19 2.42 -29.63
N ARG A 313 13.67 1.18 -29.71
CA ARG A 313 12.22 0.91 -29.70
C ARG A 313 11.64 0.61 -28.30
N GLN A 314 12.48 0.51 -27.27
CA GLN A 314 12.04 0.25 -25.90
C GLN A 314 12.15 1.51 -25.04
N THR A 315 11.23 1.66 -24.10
CA THR A 315 11.32 2.66 -23.03
C THR A 315 11.74 1.95 -21.74
N ARG A 316 12.81 2.42 -21.11
CA ARG A 316 13.26 1.94 -19.79
C ARG A 316 12.75 2.90 -18.72
N TYR A 317 12.37 2.35 -17.58
CA TYR A 317 11.80 3.09 -16.46
C TYR A 317 12.71 2.99 -15.26
N ARG A 318 12.83 4.09 -14.52
CA ARG A 318 13.56 4.16 -13.25
C ARG A 318 12.79 5.07 -12.30
N LEU A 319 12.54 4.59 -11.08
CA LEU A 319 11.89 5.36 -10.04
C LEU A 319 12.97 6.13 -9.27
N ILE A 320 12.83 7.45 -9.24
CA ILE A 320 13.76 8.39 -8.62
C ILE A 320 13.15 8.86 -7.29
N PRO A 321 13.72 8.49 -6.13
CA PRO A 321 13.26 8.99 -4.84
C PRO A 321 13.60 10.47 -4.67
N TRP A 322 12.74 11.19 -3.94
CA TRP A 322 12.99 12.54 -3.48
C TRP A 322 12.49 12.73 -2.03
N PRO A 323 13.27 13.35 -1.12
CA PRO A 323 14.65 13.77 -1.32
C PRO A 323 15.62 12.59 -1.34
N ASP A 324 16.65 12.66 -2.20
CA ASP A 324 17.81 11.77 -2.18
C ASP A 324 19.05 12.54 -2.68
N GLU A 325 20.10 12.55 -1.87
CA GLU A 325 21.36 13.27 -2.17
C GLU A 325 22.31 12.43 -3.03
N ASN A 326 22.07 11.12 -3.17
CA ASN A 326 22.96 10.18 -3.86
C ASN A 326 22.40 9.70 -5.20
N LEU A 327 21.63 10.57 -5.88
CA LEU A 327 21.06 10.22 -7.17
C LEU A 327 22.14 10.10 -8.26
N PRO A 328 22.05 9.07 -9.13
CA PRO A 328 22.86 9.01 -10.33
C PRO A 328 22.52 10.19 -11.27
N PRO A 329 23.44 10.62 -12.14
CA PRO A 329 23.19 11.74 -13.05
C PRO A 329 21.89 11.60 -13.86
N LEU A 330 21.08 12.65 -13.80
CA LEU A 330 19.90 12.86 -14.63
C LEU A 330 20.26 13.76 -15.81
N MET A 331 19.55 13.62 -16.92
CA MET A 331 19.62 14.62 -17.99
C MET A 331 18.98 15.91 -17.50
N GLU A 332 19.48 17.07 -17.92
CA GLU A 332 18.96 18.37 -17.44
C GLU A 332 17.44 18.49 -17.61
N ALA A 333 16.93 18.11 -18.78
CA ALA A 333 15.50 18.12 -19.06
C ALA A 333 14.67 17.14 -18.20
N ASP A 334 15.25 16.03 -17.74
CA ASP A 334 14.57 15.12 -16.80
C ASP A 334 14.61 15.67 -15.38
N LYS A 335 15.70 16.32 -15.00
CA LYS A 335 15.82 17.02 -13.72
C LYS A 335 14.82 18.17 -13.61
N GLU A 336 14.70 19.02 -14.63
CA GLU A 336 13.70 20.11 -14.66
C GLU A 336 12.26 19.59 -14.49
N LYS A 337 11.92 18.47 -15.15
CA LYS A 337 10.61 17.83 -15.00
C LYS A 337 10.40 17.25 -13.60
N MET A 338 11.40 16.57 -13.06
CA MET A 338 11.36 16.04 -11.71
C MET A 338 11.19 17.18 -10.69
N ASP A 339 11.95 18.25 -10.80
CA ASP A 339 11.89 19.41 -9.90
C ASP A 339 10.50 20.08 -9.98
N THR A 340 9.93 20.19 -11.20
CA THR A 340 8.56 20.69 -11.40
C THR A 340 7.52 19.79 -10.73
N PHE A 341 7.60 18.47 -10.95
CA PHE A 341 6.71 17.49 -10.31
C PHE A 341 6.82 17.58 -8.79
N VAL A 342 8.03 17.60 -8.24
CA VAL A 342 8.30 17.67 -6.80
C VAL A 342 7.68 18.92 -6.19
N GLN A 343 7.86 20.07 -6.82
CA GLN A 343 7.31 21.33 -6.34
C GLN A 343 5.77 21.28 -6.33
N GLN A 344 5.15 20.96 -7.46
CA GLN A 344 3.69 20.91 -7.58
C GLN A 344 3.07 19.85 -6.66
N ALA A 345 3.67 18.67 -6.57
CA ALA A 345 3.21 17.61 -5.68
C ALA A 345 3.29 18.03 -4.22
N THR A 346 4.37 18.71 -3.80
CA THR A 346 4.53 19.22 -2.44
C THR A 346 3.45 20.25 -2.10
N ASP A 347 3.20 21.20 -3.00
CA ASP A 347 2.17 22.23 -2.81
C ASP A 347 0.76 21.61 -2.65
N ILE A 348 0.44 20.57 -3.45
CA ILE A 348 -0.82 19.82 -3.35
C ILE A 348 -0.91 19.04 -2.03
N ILE A 349 0.14 18.31 -1.66
CA ILE A 349 0.11 17.43 -0.48
C ILE A 349 -0.05 18.23 0.80
N GLU A 350 0.68 19.35 0.91
CA GLU A 350 0.66 20.23 2.07
C GLU A 350 -0.50 21.22 2.04
N ASN A 351 -1.33 21.20 0.98
CA ASN A 351 -2.45 22.09 0.76
C ASN A 351 -2.04 23.57 0.91
N ARG A 352 -0.91 23.93 0.29
CA ARG A 352 -0.39 25.29 0.20
C ARG A 352 -1.01 25.93 -1.04
N ASP A 353 -1.96 26.83 -0.81
CA ASP A 353 -2.60 27.65 -1.86
C ASP A 353 -1.62 28.66 -2.49
#